data_AF-A0A6P1ME56-F1
#
_entry.id   AF-A0A6P1ME56-F1
#
_cell.length_a   1.000
_cell.length_b   1.000
_cell.length_c   1.000
_cell.angle_alpha   90.00
_cell.angle_beta   90.00
_cell.angle_gamma   90.00
#
_symmetry.space_group_name_H-M   'P 1'
#
loop_
_entity.id
_entity.type
_entity.pdbx_description
1 polymer ?
#
loop_
_entity_poly.entity_id
_entity_poly.type
_entity_poly.pdbx_seq_one_letter_code
_entity_poly.pdbx_strand_id
1 'polypeptide(L)'
;MKKIKFLFLAMILSVSMLPCSAFAASSPINVTVDGVPVKWTDAAPYVDANNRTMVPLRPIGEAMGLEVDWDNSDQSVTFSTAYDEKDAVSQGAVKDTDNDGKQDSFLGGSGVVFTLNEKMAVTVLLYCKLGADLDTAEPSDSEAGIINMDTAAVMTNNRTYAPVKYLAEFYGYTVKWDQKTNTVVLTSE
;
A
#
# COMPACT_ATOMS: atom_id res chain seq x y z
N MET A 1 -19.23 70.92 34.92
CA MET A 1 -19.37 69.45 34.74
C MET A 1 -19.98 69.18 33.36
N LYS A 2 -19.22 68.77 32.34
CA LYS A 2 -19.77 68.29 31.06
C LYS A 2 -18.67 67.78 30.10
N LYS A 3 -18.87 66.55 29.61
CA LYS A 3 -18.32 65.91 28.39
C LYS A 3 -16.93 65.23 28.43
N ILE A 4 -16.78 64.20 29.27
CA ILE A 4 -15.78 63.12 29.09
C ILE A 4 -16.50 61.76 29.21
N LYS A 5 -17.43 61.49 28.29
CA LYS A 5 -18.13 60.18 28.20
C LYS A 5 -18.03 59.53 26.82
N PHE A 6 -17.21 60.06 25.92
CA PHE A 6 -17.17 59.59 24.53
C PHE A 6 -15.92 58.76 24.18
N LEU A 7 -14.88 58.75 25.03
CA LEU A 7 -13.62 58.05 24.72
C LEU A 7 -13.58 56.56 25.14
N PHE A 8 -14.52 56.11 25.98
CA PHE A 8 -14.57 54.71 26.44
C PHE A 8 -15.37 53.77 25.54
N LEU A 9 -16.17 54.32 24.60
CA LEU A 9 -17.01 53.52 23.70
C LEU A 9 -16.24 53.04 22.44
N ALA A 10 -15.13 53.70 22.09
CA ALA A 10 -14.30 53.34 20.94
C ALA A 10 -13.28 52.23 21.23
N MET A 11 -12.89 52.03 22.50
CA MET A 11 -11.89 51.03 22.90
C MET A 11 -12.49 49.63 23.12
N ILE A 12 -13.82 49.52 23.28
CA ILE A 12 -14.53 48.25 23.44
C ILE A 12 -14.95 47.66 22.08
N LEU A 13 -15.00 48.49 21.03
CA LEU A 13 -15.38 48.04 19.68
C LEU A 13 -14.22 47.38 18.90
N SER A 14 -12.97 47.60 19.32
CA SER A 14 -11.76 47.15 18.62
C SER A 14 -11.22 45.77 19.03
N VAL A 15 -11.85 45.09 20.00
CA VAL A 15 -11.43 43.74 20.48
C VAL A 15 -12.29 42.61 19.84
N SER A 16 -13.19 42.92 18.90
CA SER A 16 -14.15 41.95 18.35
C SER A 16 -13.74 41.27 17.04
N MET A 17 -12.55 41.54 16.51
CA MET A 17 -12.02 40.90 15.30
C MET A 17 -10.86 39.95 15.60
N LEU A 18 -11.04 39.03 16.56
CA LEU A 18 -10.20 37.84 16.56
C LEU A 18 -10.54 37.07 15.27
N PRO A 19 -9.60 36.92 14.31
CA PRO A 19 -9.84 36.07 13.16
C PRO A 19 -10.12 34.67 13.69
N CYS A 20 -11.34 34.17 13.44
CA CYS A 20 -11.65 32.78 13.60
C CYS A 20 -10.83 32.04 12.55
N SER A 21 -9.68 31.51 12.94
CA SER A 21 -8.93 30.56 12.12
C SER A 21 -9.81 29.32 11.96
N ALA A 22 -10.56 29.26 10.85
CA ALA A 22 -11.25 28.05 10.47
C ALA A 22 -10.19 27.03 10.04
N PHE A 23 -9.93 26.04 10.91
CA PHE A 23 -9.17 24.86 10.50
C PHE A 23 -10.07 24.06 9.54
N ALA A 24 -9.75 24.11 8.25
CA ALA A 24 -10.34 23.18 7.30
C ALA A 24 -9.89 21.77 7.70
N ALA A 25 -10.84 20.91 8.08
CA ALA A 25 -10.57 19.50 8.24
C ALA A 25 -10.12 18.93 6.89
N SER A 26 -8.97 18.27 6.84
CA SER A 26 -8.56 17.52 5.65
C SER A 26 -9.64 16.49 5.35
N SER A 27 -10.15 16.49 4.11
CA SER A 27 -11.03 15.43 3.65
C SER A 27 -10.33 14.07 3.80
N PRO A 28 -11.03 13.02 4.26
CA PRO A 28 -10.42 11.71 4.41
C PRO A 28 -10.01 11.16 3.04
N ILE A 29 -8.89 10.42 3.03
CA ILE A 29 -8.44 9.70 1.83
C ILE A 29 -9.14 8.34 1.80
N ASN A 30 -9.75 8.02 0.67
CA ASN A 30 -10.41 6.74 0.44
C ASN A 30 -9.53 5.84 -0.43
N VAL A 31 -9.76 4.54 -0.37
CA VAL A 31 -9.15 3.57 -1.28
C VAL A 31 -10.20 2.59 -1.76
N THR A 32 -10.20 2.27 -3.05
CA THR A 32 -11.04 1.23 -3.64
C THR A 32 -10.18 0.21 -4.36
N VAL A 33 -10.51 -1.07 -4.24
CA VAL A 33 -9.94 -2.18 -5.02
C VAL A 33 -11.05 -2.73 -5.91
N ASP A 34 -10.87 -2.65 -7.22
CA ASP A 34 -11.86 -3.08 -8.23
C ASP A 34 -13.26 -2.49 -8.00
N GLY A 35 -13.29 -1.20 -7.65
CA GLY A 35 -14.51 -0.45 -7.36
C GLY A 35 -15.12 -0.74 -5.98
N VAL A 36 -14.58 -1.68 -5.21
CA VAL A 36 -15.02 -1.98 -3.84
C VAL A 36 -14.25 -1.12 -2.85
N PRO A 37 -14.91 -0.30 -2.01
CA PRO A 37 -14.23 0.48 -0.98
C PRO A 37 -13.57 -0.40 0.08
N VAL A 38 -12.32 -0.10 0.38
CA VAL A 38 -11.58 -0.74 1.49
C VAL A 38 -12.13 -0.25 2.81
N LYS A 39 -12.39 -1.18 3.73
CA LYS A 39 -12.88 -0.87 5.08
C LYS A 39 -11.71 -0.61 6.03
N TRP A 40 -11.79 0.52 6.72
CA TRP A 40 -10.83 0.95 7.74
C TRP A 40 -11.43 0.74 9.13
N THR A 41 -10.73 0.03 10.02
CA THR A 41 -11.20 -0.24 11.39
C THR A 41 -10.48 0.58 12.44
N ASP A 42 -9.14 0.67 12.35
CA ASP A 42 -8.29 1.33 13.35
C ASP A 42 -7.17 2.18 12.77
N ALA A 43 -7.10 2.29 11.45
CA ALA A 43 -6.07 3.04 10.75
C ALA A 43 -6.64 3.60 9.44
N ALA A 44 -6.25 4.82 9.11
CA ALA A 44 -6.68 5.49 7.88
C ALA A 44 -5.46 5.93 7.05
N PRO A 45 -5.60 6.05 5.72
CA PRO A 45 -4.56 6.62 4.88
C PRO A 45 -4.33 8.11 5.17
N TYR A 46 -3.13 8.59 4.89
CA TYR A 46 -2.77 10.00 5.03
C TYR A 46 -1.75 10.43 3.95
N VAL A 47 -1.51 11.73 3.80
CA VAL A 47 -0.42 12.25 2.96
C VAL A 47 0.78 12.61 3.83
N ASP A 48 1.95 12.09 3.50
CA ASP A 48 3.19 12.38 4.23
C ASP A 48 3.83 13.72 3.82
N ALA A 49 4.95 14.07 4.44
CA ALA A 49 5.68 15.31 4.14
C ALA A 49 6.28 15.35 2.71
N ASN A 50 6.43 14.20 2.05
CA ASN A 50 6.90 14.08 0.67
C ASN A 50 5.73 14.08 -0.34
N ASN A 51 4.52 14.40 0.10
CA ASN A 51 3.31 14.40 -0.73
C ASN A 51 2.97 13.02 -1.31
N ARG A 52 3.29 11.94 -0.58
CA ARG A 52 2.93 10.56 -0.90
C ARG A 52 1.72 10.14 -0.08
N THR A 53 0.78 9.45 -0.71
CA THR A 53 -0.32 8.81 0.01
C THR A 53 0.20 7.54 0.68
N MET A 54 0.25 7.57 2.01
CA MET A 54 0.62 6.45 2.86
C MET A 54 -0.64 5.70 3.25
N VAL A 55 -0.65 4.39 3.01
CA VAL A 55 -1.82 3.53 3.23
C VAL A 55 -1.43 2.40 4.18
N PRO A 56 -2.25 2.06 5.18
CA PRO A 56 -2.07 0.81 5.92
C PRO A 56 -2.18 -0.35 4.93
N LEU A 57 -1.08 -1.07 4.69
CA LEU A 57 -1.03 -1.99 3.55
C LEU A 57 -1.82 -3.29 3.77
N ARG A 58 -1.97 -3.74 5.02
CA ARG A 58 -2.65 -5.03 5.33
C ARG A 58 -4.08 -5.10 4.79
N PRO A 59 -4.99 -4.13 5.06
CA PRO A 59 -6.33 -4.14 4.47
C PRO A 59 -6.33 -4.14 2.94
N ILE A 60 -5.30 -3.57 2.31
CA ILE A 60 -5.18 -3.57 0.85
C ILE A 60 -4.76 -4.95 0.34
N GLY A 61 -3.74 -5.56 0.95
CA GLY A 61 -3.31 -6.91 0.62
C GLY A 61 -4.44 -7.93 0.78
N GLU A 62 -5.16 -7.87 1.90
CA GLU A 62 -6.33 -8.72 2.14
C GLU A 62 -7.44 -8.49 1.10
N ALA A 63 -7.69 -7.24 0.70
CA ALA A 63 -8.67 -6.91 -0.35
C ALA A 63 -8.24 -7.40 -1.74
N MET A 64 -6.94 -7.54 -1.99
CA MET A 64 -6.36 -8.13 -3.21
C MET A 64 -6.28 -9.66 -3.14
N GLY A 65 -6.67 -10.29 -2.03
CA GLY A 65 -6.60 -11.74 -1.83
C GLY A 65 -5.22 -12.27 -1.43
N LEU A 66 -4.33 -11.40 -0.94
CA LEU A 66 -2.97 -11.77 -0.54
C LEU A 66 -2.93 -12.24 0.91
N GLU A 67 -2.05 -13.21 1.18
CA GLU A 67 -1.60 -13.52 2.52
C GLU A 67 -0.68 -12.41 3.03
N VAL A 68 -0.74 -12.13 4.34
CA VAL A 68 0.01 -11.03 4.95
C VAL A 68 0.69 -11.49 6.22
N ASP A 69 2.00 -11.70 6.14
CA ASP A 69 2.83 -12.15 7.26
C ASP A 69 3.72 -11.00 7.80
N TRP A 70 4.02 -11.05 9.10
CA TRP A 70 4.89 -10.07 9.75
C TRP A 70 6.08 -10.77 10.40
N ASP A 71 7.28 -10.41 9.99
CA ASP A 71 8.51 -10.85 10.62
C ASP A 71 9.00 -9.79 11.62
N ASN A 72 9.05 -10.17 12.90
CA ASN A 72 9.50 -9.27 13.96
C ASN A 72 11.03 -9.16 14.08
N SER A 73 11.79 -10.15 13.63
CA SER A 73 13.26 -10.09 13.58
C SER A 73 13.71 -9.07 12.55
N ASP A 74 13.13 -9.15 11.35
CA ASP A 74 13.52 -8.34 10.21
C ASP A 74 12.75 -7.02 10.12
N GLN A 75 11.72 -6.85 10.97
CA GLN A 75 10.83 -5.70 10.95
C GLN A 75 10.24 -5.49 9.56
N SER A 76 9.71 -6.58 8.98
CA SER A 76 9.22 -6.60 7.61
C SER A 76 7.81 -7.19 7.54
N VAL A 77 7.05 -6.71 6.57
CA VAL A 77 5.76 -7.30 6.20
C VAL A 77 5.89 -7.95 4.83
N THR A 78 5.44 -9.19 4.72
CA THR A 78 5.40 -9.94 3.48
C THR A 78 3.97 -10.05 3.01
N PHE A 79 3.72 -9.67 1.76
CA PHE A 79 2.47 -9.90 1.05
C PHE A 79 2.72 -11.00 0.03
N SER A 80 1.93 -12.06 0.01
CA SER A 80 2.19 -13.21 -0.88
C SER A 80 0.93 -13.86 -1.42
N THR A 81 1.08 -14.60 -2.51
CA THR A 81 0.05 -15.51 -3.03
C THR A 81 0.73 -16.74 -3.62
N ALA A 82 0.03 -17.87 -3.59
CA ALA A 82 0.37 -19.07 -4.33
C ALA A 82 -0.41 -19.13 -5.65
N TYR A 83 0.07 -19.91 -6.60
CA TYR A 83 -0.58 -20.13 -7.89
C TYR A 83 -0.71 -21.62 -8.19
N ASP A 84 -1.88 -22.01 -8.70
CA ASP A 84 -2.09 -23.36 -9.21
C ASP A 84 -1.33 -23.58 -10.53
N GLU A 85 -0.72 -24.76 -10.67
CA GLU A 85 0.03 -25.15 -11.88
C GLU A 85 -0.79 -24.90 -13.15
N LYS A 86 -2.05 -25.37 -13.15
CA LYS A 86 -2.93 -25.26 -14.31
C LYS A 86 -3.11 -23.80 -14.75
N ASP A 87 -3.28 -22.90 -13.79
CA ASP A 87 -3.55 -21.49 -14.07
C ASP A 87 -2.27 -20.79 -14.52
N ALA A 88 -1.15 -21.00 -13.82
CA ALA A 88 0.15 -20.48 -14.19
C ALA A 88 0.57 -20.93 -15.60
N VAL A 89 0.41 -22.21 -15.92
CA VAL A 89 0.70 -22.78 -17.25
C VAL A 89 -0.22 -22.16 -18.31
N SER A 90 -1.51 -21.98 -18.03
CA SER A 90 -2.45 -21.39 -18.99
C SER A 90 -2.13 -19.92 -19.33
N GLN A 91 -1.49 -19.20 -18.40
CA GLN A 91 -1.05 -17.82 -18.56
C GLN A 91 0.37 -17.71 -19.13
N GLY A 92 1.04 -18.84 -19.40
CA GLY A 92 2.41 -18.87 -19.89
C GLY A 92 3.47 -18.53 -18.84
N ALA A 93 3.13 -18.57 -17.55
CA ALA A 93 4.05 -18.33 -16.44
C ALA A 93 4.88 -19.59 -16.13
N VAL A 94 5.62 -20.05 -17.13
CA VAL A 94 6.44 -21.26 -17.12
C VAL A 94 7.88 -20.94 -17.48
N LYS A 95 8.81 -21.68 -16.88
CA LYS A 95 10.26 -21.47 -16.97
C LYS A 95 10.97 -22.78 -17.27
N ASP A 96 12.02 -22.69 -18.07
CA ASP A 96 13.05 -23.72 -18.24
C ASP A 96 14.16 -23.41 -17.24
N THR A 97 14.16 -24.11 -16.10
CA THR A 97 15.03 -23.78 -14.98
C THR A 97 16.43 -24.39 -15.15
N ASP A 98 16.55 -25.53 -15.82
CA ASP A 98 17.82 -26.21 -16.06
C ASP A 98 18.46 -25.87 -17.42
N ASN A 99 17.79 -25.06 -18.23
CA ASN A 99 18.19 -24.61 -19.57
C ASN A 99 18.36 -25.77 -20.56
N ASP A 100 17.57 -26.84 -20.44
CA ASP A 100 17.60 -27.99 -21.36
C ASP A 100 16.76 -27.79 -22.63
N GLY A 101 16.08 -26.65 -22.76
CA GLY A 101 15.16 -26.30 -23.84
C GLY A 101 13.71 -26.71 -23.58
N LYS A 102 13.38 -27.26 -22.40
CA LYS A 102 12.02 -27.61 -22.01
C LYS A 102 11.59 -26.81 -20.79
N GLN A 103 10.35 -26.35 -20.82
CA GLN A 103 9.72 -25.79 -19.64
C GLN A 103 9.43 -26.91 -18.64
N ASP A 104 10.03 -26.82 -17.47
CA ASP A 104 9.97 -27.83 -16.42
C ASP A 104 9.43 -27.27 -15.09
N SER A 105 9.23 -25.96 -15.04
CA SER A 105 8.78 -25.24 -13.85
C SER A 105 7.68 -24.22 -14.20
N PHE A 106 6.84 -23.90 -13.23
CA PHE A 106 5.82 -22.85 -13.30
C PHE A 106 5.96 -21.89 -12.12
N LEU A 107 5.44 -20.67 -12.25
CA LEU A 107 5.36 -19.73 -11.13
C LEU A 107 4.38 -20.27 -10.08
N GLY A 108 4.89 -20.78 -8.96
CA GLY A 108 4.09 -21.38 -7.88
C GLY A 108 3.77 -20.41 -6.76
N GLY A 109 4.51 -19.30 -6.65
CA GLY A 109 4.19 -18.24 -5.70
C GLY A 109 4.90 -16.93 -6.00
N SER A 110 4.36 -15.85 -5.44
CA SER A 110 5.00 -14.54 -5.49
C SER A 110 4.82 -13.80 -4.18
N GLY A 111 5.75 -12.89 -3.87
CA GLY A 111 5.70 -12.06 -2.69
C GLY A 111 6.33 -10.69 -2.86
N VAL A 112 5.86 -9.72 -2.08
CA VAL A 112 6.47 -8.39 -1.91
C VAL A 112 6.74 -8.17 -0.43
N VAL A 113 7.99 -7.90 -0.09
CA VAL A 113 8.47 -7.68 1.26
C VAL A 113 8.79 -6.20 1.43
N PHE A 114 8.12 -5.57 2.41
CA PHE A 114 8.42 -4.20 2.83
C PHE A 114 9.11 -4.24 4.20
N THR A 115 10.38 -3.86 4.22
CA THR A 115 11.15 -3.68 5.46
C THR A 115 10.99 -2.26 5.98
N LEU A 116 10.76 -2.11 7.28
CA LEU A 116 10.56 -0.80 7.88
C LEU A 116 11.81 0.08 7.71
N ASN A 117 11.57 1.36 7.42
CA ASN A 117 12.57 2.41 7.22
C ASN A 117 13.48 2.20 6.01
N GLU A 118 13.19 1.22 5.15
CA GLU A 118 13.86 1.04 3.87
C GLU A 118 13.09 1.71 2.74
N LYS A 119 13.83 2.33 1.82
CA LYS A 119 13.29 2.95 0.60
C LYS A 119 13.24 1.96 -0.56
N MET A 120 13.02 0.70 -0.26
CA MET A 120 12.90 -0.36 -1.24
C MET A 120 11.96 -1.44 -0.73
N ALA A 121 11.35 -2.16 -1.67
CA ALA A 121 10.70 -3.43 -1.41
C ALA A 121 11.43 -4.53 -2.19
N VAL A 122 11.47 -5.72 -1.62
CA VAL A 122 12.02 -6.90 -2.29
C VAL A 122 10.88 -7.73 -2.84
N THR A 123 10.95 -8.09 -4.11
CA THR A 123 9.99 -9.02 -4.72
C THR A 123 10.60 -10.41 -4.76
N VAL A 124 9.80 -11.43 -4.55
CA VAL A 124 10.22 -12.83 -4.65
C VAL A 124 9.25 -13.54 -5.59
N LEU A 125 9.79 -14.23 -6.58
CA LEU A 125 9.06 -15.19 -7.41
C LEU A 125 9.59 -16.57 -7.08
N LEU A 126 8.69 -17.51 -6.78
CA LEU A 126 9.01 -18.90 -6.47
C LEU A 126 8.52 -19.77 -7.60
N TYR A 127 9.41 -20.56 -8.17
CA TYR A 127 9.09 -21.51 -9.24
C TYR A 127 8.99 -22.91 -8.65
N CYS A 128 7.95 -23.64 -9.05
CA CYS A 128 7.71 -25.03 -8.66
C CYS A 128 7.82 -25.92 -9.89
N LYS A 129 8.26 -27.17 -9.69
CA LYS A 129 8.38 -28.14 -10.77
C LYS A 129 7.00 -28.54 -11.31
N LEU A 130 6.85 -28.68 -12.64
CA LEU A 130 5.63 -29.19 -13.25
C LEU A 130 5.29 -30.60 -12.75
N GLY A 131 4.02 -30.80 -12.40
CA GLY A 131 3.50 -32.04 -11.80
C GLY A 131 3.85 -32.22 -10.33
N ALA A 132 4.38 -31.19 -9.65
CA ALA A 132 4.62 -31.24 -8.21
C ALA A 132 3.33 -31.07 -7.42
N ASP A 133 3.25 -31.73 -6.27
CA ASP A 133 2.17 -31.54 -5.30
C ASP A 133 2.42 -30.26 -4.50
N LEU A 134 1.67 -29.20 -4.78
CA LEU A 134 1.85 -27.86 -4.21
C LEU A 134 1.83 -27.84 -2.67
N ASP A 135 1.11 -28.75 -2.03
CA ASP A 135 1.03 -28.80 -0.56
C ASP A 135 2.37 -29.25 0.09
N THR A 136 3.23 -29.91 -0.69
CA THR A 136 4.50 -30.46 -0.21
C THR A 136 5.71 -30.03 -1.05
N ALA A 137 5.48 -29.34 -2.16
CA ALA A 137 6.50 -28.93 -3.09
C ALA A 137 7.37 -27.84 -2.48
N GLU A 138 8.67 -28.13 -2.34
CA GLU A 138 9.66 -27.07 -2.18
C GLU A 138 9.87 -26.37 -3.53
N PRO A 139 10.12 -25.04 -3.54
CA PRO A 139 10.44 -24.32 -4.77
C PRO A 139 11.67 -24.94 -5.46
N SER A 140 11.60 -25.15 -6.77
CA SER A 140 12.73 -25.60 -7.59
C SER A 140 13.74 -24.48 -7.84
N ASP A 141 13.27 -23.23 -7.87
CA ASP A 141 14.07 -22.03 -8.08
C ASP A 141 13.35 -20.80 -7.51
N SER A 142 14.09 -19.71 -7.33
CA SER A 142 13.55 -18.43 -6.89
C SER A 142 14.26 -17.26 -7.54
N GLU A 143 13.49 -16.23 -7.90
CA GLU A 143 14.03 -14.97 -8.41
C GLU A 143 13.68 -13.83 -7.46
N ALA A 144 14.67 -13.02 -7.11
CA ALA A 144 14.49 -11.82 -6.30
C ALA A 144 14.63 -10.56 -7.16
N GLY A 145 13.76 -9.59 -6.92
CA GLY A 145 13.79 -8.27 -7.54
C GLY A 145 13.76 -7.15 -6.51
N ILE A 146 14.09 -5.94 -6.96
CA ILE A 146 14.08 -4.74 -6.11
C ILE A 146 13.17 -3.69 -6.73
N ILE A 147 12.21 -3.22 -5.95
CA ILE A 147 11.40 -2.05 -6.25
C ILE A 147 11.98 -0.87 -5.47
N ASN A 148 12.57 0.09 -6.18
CA ASN A 148 13.07 1.32 -5.55
C ASN A 148 11.90 2.28 -5.24
N MET A 149 11.86 2.76 -4.00
CA MET A 149 10.84 3.66 -3.48
C MET A 149 11.46 5.01 -3.13
N ASP A 150 10.68 6.09 -3.23
CA ASP A 150 11.16 7.42 -2.80
C ASP A 150 10.91 7.68 -1.30
N THR A 151 9.95 6.97 -0.74
CA THR A 151 9.47 7.04 0.64
C THR A 151 9.49 5.65 1.25
N ALA A 152 10.01 5.55 2.47
CA ALA A 152 10.14 4.28 3.16
C ALA A 152 8.79 3.76 3.70
N ALA A 153 8.68 2.44 3.85
CA ALA A 153 7.64 1.87 4.68
C ALA A 153 7.89 2.25 6.15
N VAL A 154 6.83 2.62 6.88
CA VAL A 154 6.92 3.04 8.28
C VAL A 154 5.85 2.37 9.12
N MET A 155 6.10 2.22 10.42
CA MET A 155 5.10 1.72 11.36
C MET A 155 4.47 2.89 12.11
N THR A 156 3.14 2.96 12.12
CA THR A 156 2.38 3.93 12.90
C THR A 156 1.20 3.22 13.55
N ASN A 157 1.01 3.39 14.87
CA ASN A 157 -0.05 2.72 15.63
C ASN A 157 -0.14 1.20 15.36
N ASN A 158 1.01 0.52 15.30
CA ASN A 158 1.10 -0.92 15.04
C ASN A 158 0.54 -1.34 13.65
N ARG A 159 0.64 -0.46 12.66
CA ARG A 159 0.27 -0.71 11.27
C ARG A 159 1.42 -0.30 10.38
N THR A 160 1.72 -1.15 9.39
CA THR A 160 2.71 -0.84 8.36
C THR A 160 2.06 0.01 7.28
N TYR A 161 2.62 1.19 7.09
CA TYR A 161 2.24 2.16 6.07
C TYR A 161 3.29 2.21 4.99
N ALA A 162 2.88 2.17 3.73
CA ALA A 162 3.74 2.48 2.61
C ALA A 162 2.91 3.08 1.45
N PRO A 163 3.55 3.65 0.42
CA PRO A 163 2.85 4.02 -0.80
C PRO A 163 2.31 2.77 -1.51
N VAL A 164 0.98 2.64 -1.54
CA VAL A 164 0.26 1.45 -2.03
C VAL A 164 0.60 1.05 -3.48
N LYS A 165 1.01 2.03 -4.30
CA LYS A 165 1.42 1.83 -5.70
C LYS A 165 2.40 0.68 -5.87
N TYR A 166 3.39 0.55 -4.98
CA TYR A 166 4.45 -0.46 -5.14
C TYR A 166 3.94 -1.88 -4.94
N LEU A 167 3.01 -2.08 -4.01
CA LEU A 167 2.34 -3.38 -3.82
C LEU A 167 1.37 -3.65 -4.97
N ALA A 168 0.54 -2.66 -5.30
CA ALA A 168 -0.51 -2.80 -6.30
C ALA A 168 0.03 -3.11 -7.70
N GLU A 169 1.03 -2.36 -8.17
CA GLU A 169 1.58 -2.53 -9.52
C GLU A 169 2.30 -3.86 -9.70
N PHE A 170 2.95 -4.39 -8.65
CA PHE A 170 3.56 -5.71 -8.70
C PHE A 170 2.53 -6.81 -8.97
N TYR A 171 1.35 -6.71 -8.35
CA TYR A 171 0.25 -7.64 -8.54
C TYR A 171 -0.68 -7.28 -9.72
N GLY A 172 -0.21 -6.45 -10.66
CA GLY A 172 -0.95 -6.16 -11.90
C GLY A 172 -2.11 -5.18 -11.73
N TYR A 173 -2.16 -4.39 -10.65
CA TYR A 173 -3.15 -3.33 -10.49
C TYR A 173 -2.61 -2.00 -11.02
N THR A 174 -3.46 -1.30 -11.77
CA THR A 174 -3.25 0.11 -12.07
C THR A 174 -3.67 0.98 -10.88
N VAL A 175 -2.89 2.02 -10.59
CA VAL A 175 -3.17 2.96 -9.47
C VAL A 175 -3.50 4.34 -10.01
N LYS A 176 -4.69 4.85 -9.69
CA LYS A 176 -5.14 6.20 -10.07
C LYS A 176 -5.57 7.01 -8.86
N TRP A 177 -5.47 8.33 -8.97
CA TRP A 177 -5.99 9.27 -7.97
C TRP A 177 -7.21 10.01 -8.50
N ASP A 178 -8.34 9.89 -7.82
CA ASP A 178 -9.52 10.74 -8.04
C ASP A 178 -9.51 11.94 -7.09
N GLN A 179 -9.25 13.12 -7.64
CA GLN A 179 -9.20 14.38 -6.90
C GLN A 179 -10.56 14.83 -6.35
N LYS A 180 -11.68 14.45 -6.99
CA LYS A 180 -13.01 14.92 -6.54
C LYS A 180 -13.41 14.24 -5.24
N THR A 181 -12.98 13.00 -5.06
CA THR A 181 -13.35 12.15 -3.92
C THR A 181 -12.18 11.86 -2.98
N ASN A 182 -10.97 12.35 -3.30
CA ASN A 182 -9.71 12.01 -2.64
C ASN A 182 -9.54 10.49 -2.50
N THR A 183 -9.68 9.79 -3.62
CA THR A 183 -9.71 8.32 -3.64
C THR A 183 -8.52 7.77 -4.41
N VAL A 184 -7.78 6.86 -3.80
CA VAL A 184 -6.87 5.96 -4.53
C VAL A 184 -7.71 4.83 -5.14
N VAL A 185 -7.69 4.72 -6.46
CA VAL A 185 -8.42 3.70 -7.20
C VAL A 185 -7.42 2.66 -7.71
N LEU A 186 -7.51 1.44 -7.19
CA LEU A 186 -6.80 0.26 -7.69
C LEU A 186 -7.73 -0.50 -8.62
N THR A 187 -7.24 -0.88 -9.81
CA THR A 187 -7.99 -1.66 -10.79
C THR A 187 -7.10 -2.73 -11.39
N SER A 188 -7.49 -4.00 -11.26
CA SER A 188 -6.82 -5.12 -11.90
C SER A 188 -6.87 -4.99 -13.42
N GLU A 189 -5.80 -5.35 -14.12
CA GLU A 189 -5.79 -5.44 -15.59
C GLU A 189 -6.50 -6.69 -16.14
#